data_AF-A0A3C0QHI6-F1
#
_entry.id   AF-A0A3C0QHI6-F1
#
_cell.length_a   1.000
_cell.length_b   1.000
_cell.length_c   1.000
_cell.angle_alpha   90.00
_cell.angle_beta   90.00
_cell.angle_gamma   90.00
#
_symmetry.space_group_name_H-M   'P 1'
#
loop_
_entity.id
_entity.type
_entity.pdbx_description
1 polymer ?
#
loop_
_entity_poly.entity_id
_entity_poly.type
_entity_poly.pdbx_seq_one_letter_code
_entity_poly.pdbx_strand_id
1 'polypeptide(L)'
;MKRKFLFFSMLLLISIIIACPRSFRAEADQNDLNSLLEERQIDCWVEGELFGDLVLGSRGTIQFIYLDAKLSKAISAEQGLASWVDDLNQYYGSSETRKKVLFIVNLEANKPWTVEEEKISVGGYHLTEKDVISSSWKNPFGTVDAGTSWQFAFVVPQDKVKPGTEIMVGYGDDLIKWKVPK
;
A
#
# COMPACT_ATOMS: atom_id res chain seq x y z
N MET A 1 -55.59 -6.66 53.32
CA MET A 1 -55.21 -6.91 51.90
C MET A 1 -54.06 -6.00 51.45
N LYS A 2 -52.83 -6.19 51.97
CA LYS A 2 -51.65 -5.35 51.63
C LYS A 2 -50.35 -6.14 51.42
N ARG A 3 -50.43 -7.41 50.98
CA ARG A 3 -49.24 -8.31 50.82
C ARG A 3 -49.03 -8.89 49.42
N LYS A 4 -49.73 -8.40 48.39
CA LYS A 4 -49.58 -8.89 47.01
C LYS A 4 -48.99 -7.88 46.02
N PHE A 5 -48.77 -6.63 46.42
CA PHE A 5 -48.24 -5.59 45.52
C PHE A 5 -46.70 -5.47 45.52
N LEU A 6 -46.00 -6.06 46.50
CA LEU A 6 -44.54 -5.96 46.60
C LEU A 6 -43.79 -7.02 45.78
N PHE A 7 -44.45 -8.10 45.35
CA PHE A 7 -43.80 -9.14 44.53
C PHE A 7 -43.77 -8.82 43.04
N PHE A 8 -44.55 -7.85 42.56
CA PHE A 8 -44.58 -7.47 41.15
C PHE A 8 -43.53 -6.41 40.79
N SER A 9 -43.00 -5.68 41.77
CA SER A 9 -41.99 -4.64 41.52
C SER A 9 -40.56 -5.17 41.42
N MET A 10 -40.30 -6.42 41.86
CA MET A 10 -38.97 -7.04 41.82
C MET A 10 -38.75 -7.91 40.57
N LEU A 11 -39.80 -8.20 39.79
CA LEU A 11 -39.71 -9.00 38.56
C LEU A 11 -39.59 -8.15 37.28
N LEU A 12 -39.75 -6.83 37.37
CA LEU A 12 -39.68 -5.91 36.22
C LEU A 12 -38.28 -5.32 35.97
N LEU A 13 -37.29 -5.69 36.79
CA LEU A 13 -35.93 -5.17 36.75
C LEU A 13 -34.91 -6.14 36.11
N ILE A 14 -35.36 -7.29 35.59
CA ILE A 14 -34.49 -8.37 35.05
C ILE A 14 -34.68 -8.60 33.54
N SER A 15 -35.56 -7.87 32.85
CA SER A 15 -35.95 -8.18 31.46
C SER A 15 -35.44 -7.20 30.36
N ILE A 16 -34.43 -6.36 30.62
CA ILE A 16 -33.82 -5.47 29.59
C ILE A 16 -32.36 -5.87 29.29
N ILE A 17 -32.06 -7.17 29.24
CA ILE A 17 -30.77 -7.67 28.74
C ILE A 17 -31.01 -8.89 27.85
N ILE A 18 -31.76 -8.74 26.75
CA ILE A 18 -31.70 -9.72 25.65
C ILE A 18 -31.75 -8.98 24.31
N ALA A 19 -30.61 -9.04 23.63
CA ALA A 19 -30.41 -8.99 22.18
C ALA A 19 -30.98 -7.77 21.43
N CYS A 20 -30.37 -6.61 21.63
CA CYS A 20 -30.12 -5.74 20.48
C CYS A 20 -29.06 -6.46 19.63
N PRO A 21 -29.32 -6.87 18.38
CA PRO A 21 -28.23 -7.17 17.47
C PRO A 21 -27.55 -5.83 17.24
N ARG A 22 -26.56 -5.51 18.08
CA ARG A 22 -25.56 -4.51 17.71
C ARG A 22 -24.92 -5.08 16.47
N SER A 23 -25.36 -4.57 15.32
CA SER A 23 -24.58 -4.51 14.12
C SER A 23 -23.26 -3.86 14.50
N PHE A 24 -22.30 -4.67 14.94
CA PHE A 24 -20.89 -4.35 14.87
C PHE A 24 -20.56 -4.34 13.38
N ARG A 25 -21.00 -3.27 12.70
CA ARG A 25 -20.30 -2.84 11.50
C ARG A 25 -19.12 -2.06 12.05
N ALA A 26 -17.98 -2.75 12.11
CA ALA A 26 -16.74 -2.18 12.56
C ALA A 26 -16.43 -0.97 11.67
N GLU A 27 -16.63 0.22 12.20
CA GLU A 27 -16.17 1.50 11.65
C GLU A 27 -14.67 1.66 11.97
N ALA A 28 -13.90 0.57 11.83
CA ALA A 28 -12.57 0.41 12.44
C ALA A 28 -11.45 0.09 11.46
N ASP A 29 -11.65 0.17 10.14
CA ASP A 29 -10.66 -0.33 9.17
C ASP A 29 -9.97 0.78 8.35
N GLN A 30 -10.65 1.89 8.07
CA GLN A 30 -10.10 2.92 7.16
C GLN A 30 -8.92 3.70 7.79
N ASN A 31 -8.90 3.85 9.12
CA ASN A 31 -7.74 4.38 9.84
C ASN A 31 -6.56 3.40 9.87
N ASP A 32 -6.81 2.09 9.80
CA ASP A 32 -5.75 1.08 9.81
C ASP A 32 -5.05 1.02 8.45
N LEU A 33 -5.82 0.97 7.35
CA LEU A 33 -5.25 0.90 6.00
C LEU A 33 -4.37 2.13 5.65
N ASN A 34 -4.85 3.34 5.93
CA ASN A 34 -4.07 4.54 5.66
C ASN A 34 -2.78 4.58 6.48
N SER A 35 -2.84 4.17 7.76
CA SER A 35 -1.64 4.08 8.59
C SER A 35 -0.65 3.03 8.06
N LEU A 36 -1.15 1.89 7.57
CA LEU A 36 -0.31 0.85 6.97
C LEU A 36 0.35 1.34 5.67
N LEU A 37 -0.39 2.12 4.86
CA LEU A 37 0.13 2.74 3.64
C LEU A 37 1.18 3.79 3.96
N GLU A 38 0.96 4.69 4.92
CA GLU A 38 1.94 5.71 5.32
C GLU A 38 3.30 5.09 5.71
N GLU A 39 3.31 3.92 6.35
CA GLU A 39 4.54 3.21 6.71
C GLU A 39 5.24 2.54 5.51
N ARG A 40 4.48 2.19 4.46
CA ARG A 40 4.91 1.32 3.35
C ARG A 40 5.08 2.04 2.02
N GLN A 41 4.56 3.26 1.93
CA GLN A 41 4.59 4.12 0.77
C GLN A 41 5.83 5.00 0.78
N ILE A 42 6.45 5.14 -0.38
CA ILE A 42 7.63 5.98 -0.58
C ILE A 42 7.41 6.74 -1.89
N ASP A 43 7.39 8.07 -1.82
CA ASP A 43 7.18 8.92 -2.98
C ASP A 43 8.51 9.48 -3.47
N CYS A 44 8.99 9.02 -4.62
CA CYS A 44 10.21 9.47 -5.28
C CYS A 44 9.91 10.49 -6.38
N TRP A 45 10.44 11.70 -6.23
CA TRP A 45 10.28 12.80 -7.18
C TRP A 45 11.47 12.85 -8.13
N VAL A 46 11.34 12.26 -9.32
CA VAL A 46 12.42 12.16 -10.30
C VAL A 46 12.79 13.54 -10.85
N GLU A 47 14.06 13.90 -10.79
CA GLU A 47 14.58 15.25 -11.09
C GLU A 47 13.91 16.38 -10.27
N GLY A 48 13.28 16.05 -9.15
CA GLY A 48 12.56 16.98 -8.30
C GLY A 48 13.46 17.61 -7.25
N GLU A 49 13.33 18.92 -7.04
CA GLU A 49 13.97 19.63 -5.93
C GLU A 49 12.94 20.01 -4.87
N LEU A 50 13.26 19.76 -3.59
CA LEU A 50 12.43 20.16 -2.47
C LEU A 50 12.70 21.62 -2.07
N PHE A 51 11.64 22.42 -2.02
CA PHE A 51 11.65 23.78 -1.50
C PHE A 51 10.60 23.93 -0.40
N GLY A 52 11.02 23.68 0.84
CA GLY A 52 10.08 23.50 1.95
C GLY A 52 9.20 22.28 1.69
N ASP A 53 7.88 22.50 1.62
CA ASP A 53 6.90 21.46 1.34
C ASP A 53 6.54 21.35 -0.16
N LEU A 54 7.19 22.11 -1.03
CA LEU A 54 6.95 22.11 -2.47
C LEU A 54 8.00 21.29 -3.21
N VAL A 55 7.54 20.46 -4.15
CA VAL A 55 8.41 19.76 -5.12
C VAL A 55 8.42 20.56 -6.41
N LEU A 56 9.59 21.03 -6.81
CA LEU A 56 9.79 21.82 -8.03
C LEU A 56 10.47 20.99 -9.10
N GLY A 57 10.08 21.20 -10.36
CA GLY A 57 10.85 20.70 -11.50
C GLY A 57 10.73 19.20 -11.79
N SER A 58 10.10 18.40 -10.92
CA SER A 58 9.95 16.95 -11.07
C SER A 58 9.51 16.55 -12.48
N ARG A 59 10.24 15.61 -13.09
CA ARG A 59 9.88 14.95 -14.34
C ARG A 59 8.70 14.00 -14.17
N GLY A 60 8.65 13.34 -13.02
CA GLY A 60 7.57 12.45 -12.65
C GLY A 60 7.70 12.00 -11.20
N THR A 61 6.66 11.35 -10.73
CA THR A 61 6.56 10.78 -9.39
C THR A 61 6.51 9.27 -9.51
N ILE A 62 7.32 8.58 -8.71
CA ILE A 62 7.22 7.14 -8.53
C ILE A 62 6.86 6.88 -7.08
N GLN A 63 5.65 6.41 -6.87
CA GLN A 63 5.19 5.94 -5.58
C GLN A 63 5.44 4.45 -5.48
N PHE A 64 6.32 4.05 -4.56
CA PHE A 64 6.60 2.66 -4.24
C PHE A 64 5.76 2.24 -3.04
N ILE A 65 5.04 1.13 -3.16
CA ILE A 65 4.21 0.57 -2.09
C ILE A 65 4.75 -0.82 -1.77
N TYR A 66 5.38 -0.97 -0.62
CA TYR A 66 5.85 -2.26 -0.13
C TYR A 66 4.68 -3.11 0.37
N LEU A 67 4.50 -4.29 -0.23
CA LEU A 67 3.38 -5.16 0.10
C LEU A 67 3.82 -6.33 1.00
N ASP A 68 3.43 -6.25 2.26
CA ASP A 68 3.57 -7.33 3.25
C ASP A 68 2.22 -8.00 3.55
N ALA A 69 2.25 -9.05 4.38
CA ALA A 69 1.04 -9.79 4.75
C ALA A 69 -0.03 -8.91 5.41
N LYS A 70 0.39 -7.89 6.16
CA LYS A 70 -0.53 -6.99 6.88
C LYS A 70 -1.27 -6.11 5.88
N LEU A 71 -0.53 -5.42 5.01
CA LEU A 71 -1.14 -4.53 4.00
C LEU A 71 -1.95 -5.31 2.96
N SER A 72 -1.46 -6.47 2.49
CA SER A 72 -2.19 -7.29 1.51
C SER A 72 -3.56 -7.76 2.05
N LYS A 73 -3.60 -8.11 3.35
CA LYS A 73 -4.84 -8.49 4.03
C LYS A 73 -5.79 -7.30 4.21
N ALA A 74 -5.26 -6.13 4.59
CA ALA A 74 -6.05 -4.91 4.74
C ALA A 74 -6.67 -4.48 3.40
N ILE A 75 -5.89 -4.49 2.31
CA ILE A 75 -6.39 -4.23 0.95
C ILE A 75 -7.54 -5.19 0.60
N SER A 76 -7.36 -6.49 0.86
CA SER A 76 -8.38 -7.50 0.55
C SER A 76 -9.68 -7.34 1.35
N ALA A 77 -9.65 -6.62 2.47
CA ALA A 77 -10.80 -6.39 3.35
C ALA A 77 -11.54 -5.08 3.03
N GLU A 78 -10.84 -4.12 2.43
CA GLU A 78 -11.37 -2.80 2.11
C GLU A 78 -12.31 -2.85 0.89
N GLN A 79 -13.37 -2.05 0.91
CA GLN A 79 -14.29 -1.91 -0.22
C GLN A 79 -14.12 -0.54 -0.87
N GLY A 80 -14.11 -0.49 -2.20
CA GLY A 80 -14.06 0.79 -2.93
C GLY A 80 -12.65 1.32 -3.19
N LEU A 81 -11.61 0.49 -3.04
CA LEU A 81 -10.29 0.79 -3.57
C LEU A 81 -10.33 0.87 -5.10
N ALA A 82 -9.35 1.58 -5.67
CA ALA A 82 -9.18 1.59 -7.11
C ALA A 82 -8.89 0.17 -7.61
N SER A 83 -9.50 -0.21 -8.74
CA SER A 83 -9.45 -1.60 -9.24
C SER A 83 -8.04 -2.13 -9.47
N TRP A 84 -7.09 -1.25 -9.82
CA TRP A 84 -5.69 -1.64 -10.01
C TRP A 84 -5.02 -2.11 -8.71
N VAL A 85 -5.49 -1.67 -7.54
CA VAL A 85 -4.91 -2.05 -6.25
C VAL A 85 -5.18 -3.54 -5.99
N ASP A 86 -6.41 -3.98 -6.18
CA ASP A 86 -6.79 -5.39 -6.04
C ASP A 86 -6.13 -6.26 -7.12
N ASP A 87 -6.10 -5.78 -8.36
CA ASP A 87 -5.43 -6.44 -9.48
C ASP A 87 -3.94 -6.71 -9.22
N LEU A 88 -3.26 -5.81 -8.50
CA LEU A 88 -1.83 -5.97 -8.20
C LEU A 88 -1.61 -6.69 -6.87
N ASN A 89 -2.56 -6.60 -5.93
CA ASN A 89 -2.52 -7.35 -4.68
C ASN A 89 -2.56 -8.87 -4.90
N GLN A 90 -3.21 -9.35 -5.97
CA GLN A 90 -3.27 -10.79 -6.29
C GLN A 90 -1.90 -11.45 -6.49
N TYR A 91 -0.86 -10.66 -6.80
CA TYR A 91 0.49 -11.20 -6.95
C TYR A 91 1.11 -11.55 -5.60
N TYR A 92 0.59 -11.06 -4.47
CA TYR A 92 1.08 -11.41 -3.16
C TYR A 92 0.87 -12.90 -2.87
N GLY A 93 1.95 -13.62 -2.54
CA GLY A 93 1.91 -15.06 -2.30
C GLY A 93 1.85 -15.92 -3.57
N SER A 94 1.94 -15.30 -4.76
CA SER A 94 2.12 -16.01 -6.04
C SER A 94 3.48 -16.72 -6.11
N SER A 95 3.65 -17.60 -7.09
CA SER A 95 4.89 -18.37 -7.25
C SER A 95 6.13 -17.49 -7.47
N GLU A 96 5.92 -16.33 -8.08
CA GLU A 96 6.86 -15.30 -8.47
C GLU A 96 7.40 -14.53 -7.25
N THR A 97 6.65 -14.50 -6.15
CA THR A 97 7.04 -13.83 -4.89
C THR A 97 7.80 -14.75 -3.93
N ARG A 98 8.07 -16.01 -4.28
CA ARG A 98 8.78 -16.93 -3.40
C ARG A 98 10.20 -16.43 -3.09
N LYS A 99 10.50 -16.20 -1.80
CA LYS A 99 11.78 -15.63 -1.30
C LYS A 99 12.10 -14.23 -1.84
N LYS A 100 11.08 -13.55 -2.36
CA LYS A 100 11.15 -12.17 -2.80
C LYS A 100 10.10 -11.37 -2.02
N VAL A 101 10.25 -10.06 -2.05
CA VAL A 101 9.23 -9.14 -1.58
C VAL A 101 8.56 -8.47 -2.77
N LEU A 102 7.30 -8.09 -2.60
CA LEU A 102 6.48 -7.49 -3.65
C LEU A 102 6.39 -5.97 -3.43
N PHE A 103 6.58 -5.22 -4.50
CA PHE A 103 6.29 -3.80 -4.57
C PHE A 103 5.23 -3.55 -5.64
N ILE A 104 4.29 -2.67 -5.31
CA ILE A 104 3.40 -2.05 -6.29
C ILE A 104 3.92 -0.64 -6.55
N VAL A 105 3.85 -0.20 -7.80
CA VAL A 105 4.24 1.15 -8.19
C VAL A 105 3.06 1.87 -8.79
N ASN A 106 2.87 3.13 -8.39
CA ASN A 106 2.13 4.12 -9.16
C ASN A 106 3.13 5.15 -9.72
N LEU A 107 3.20 5.25 -11.04
CA LEU A 107 4.10 6.16 -11.75
C LEU A 107 3.27 7.23 -12.44
N GLU A 108 3.61 8.48 -12.20
CA GLU A 108 2.95 9.64 -12.83
C GLU A 108 3.97 10.54 -13.52
N ALA A 109 3.79 10.74 -14.82
CA ALA A 109 4.69 11.57 -15.62
C ALA A 109 4.20 13.02 -15.67
N ASN A 110 4.97 13.96 -15.12
CA ASN A 110 4.69 15.40 -15.20
C ASN A 110 5.21 16.01 -16.51
N LYS A 111 6.25 15.40 -17.08
CA LYS A 111 6.88 15.75 -18.35
C LYS A 111 7.09 14.48 -19.19
N PRO A 112 7.28 14.58 -20.51
CA PRO A 112 7.69 13.44 -21.31
C PRO A 112 8.96 12.80 -20.72
N TRP A 113 8.91 11.49 -20.57
CA TRP A 113 9.93 10.75 -19.83
C TRP A 113 10.14 9.38 -20.45
N THR A 114 11.39 8.96 -20.60
CA THR A 114 11.72 7.58 -20.92
C THR A 114 12.01 6.85 -19.61
N VAL A 115 11.10 5.97 -19.20
CA VAL A 115 11.23 5.17 -17.98
C VAL A 115 12.08 3.95 -18.30
N GLU A 116 13.19 3.81 -17.57
CA GLU A 116 14.14 2.71 -17.70
C GLU A 116 14.07 1.86 -16.42
N GLU A 117 13.73 0.58 -16.53
CA GLU A 117 13.57 -0.31 -15.38
C GLU A 117 14.83 -0.42 -14.51
N GLU A 118 16.01 -0.45 -15.13
CA GLU A 118 17.30 -0.57 -14.46
C GLU A 118 17.64 0.61 -13.53
N LYS A 119 17.00 1.75 -13.76
CA LYS A 119 17.15 2.93 -12.89
C LYS A 119 16.35 2.78 -11.61
N ILE A 120 15.33 1.91 -11.56
CA ILE A 120 14.63 1.61 -10.31
C ILE A 120 15.56 0.80 -9.39
N SER A 121 15.79 1.31 -8.19
CA SER A 121 16.66 0.68 -7.18
C SER A 121 15.96 0.52 -5.84
N VAL A 122 16.11 -0.65 -5.22
CA VAL A 122 15.60 -0.97 -3.88
C VAL A 122 16.68 -1.68 -3.08
N GLY A 123 17.17 -1.06 -2.01
CA GLY A 123 18.22 -1.65 -1.17
C GLY A 123 19.51 -1.98 -1.93
N GLY A 124 19.83 -1.19 -2.96
CA GLY A 124 20.97 -1.40 -3.86
C GLY A 124 20.78 -2.51 -4.89
N TYR A 125 19.57 -3.08 -5.01
CA TYR A 125 19.20 -3.97 -6.10
C TYR A 125 18.54 -3.17 -7.22
N HIS A 126 19.11 -3.25 -8.42
CA HIS A 126 18.54 -2.66 -9.63
C HIS A 126 17.61 -3.66 -10.31
N LEU A 127 16.45 -3.19 -10.75
CA LEU A 127 15.48 -4.07 -11.41
C LEU A 127 15.97 -4.53 -12.77
N THR A 128 15.45 -5.69 -13.16
CA THR A 128 15.53 -6.21 -14.53
C THR A 128 14.11 -6.47 -15.04
N GLU A 129 13.93 -6.63 -16.35
CA GLU A 129 12.64 -6.97 -16.96
C GLU A 129 11.96 -8.18 -16.28
N LYS A 130 12.76 -9.17 -15.84
CA LYS A 130 12.27 -10.41 -15.19
C LYS A 130 11.72 -10.19 -13.79
N ASP A 131 12.02 -9.06 -13.17
CA ASP A 131 11.52 -8.72 -11.84
C ASP A 131 10.15 -8.07 -11.89
N VAL A 132 9.69 -7.60 -13.06
CA VAL A 132 8.36 -7.07 -13.25
C VAL A 132 7.40 -8.22 -13.55
N ILE A 133 6.43 -8.40 -12.66
CA ILE A 133 5.53 -9.56 -12.67
C ILE A 133 4.11 -9.22 -13.10
N SER A 134 3.77 -7.93 -13.14
CA SER A 134 2.56 -7.47 -13.80
C SER A 134 2.63 -7.75 -15.30
N SER A 135 1.46 -7.96 -15.90
CA SER A 135 1.33 -8.18 -17.34
C SER A 135 1.99 -7.09 -18.17
N SER A 136 2.72 -7.47 -19.22
CA SER A 136 3.53 -6.55 -20.05
C SER A 136 2.77 -5.37 -20.66
N TRP A 137 1.47 -5.50 -20.93
CA TRP A 137 0.64 -4.39 -21.42
C TRP A 137 0.40 -3.28 -20.39
N LYS A 138 0.70 -3.54 -19.10
CA LYS A 138 0.65 -2.57 -17.99
C LYS A 138 2.04 -2.00 -17.66
N ASN A 139 3.11 -2.45 -18.33
CA ASN A 139 4.47 -2.07 -17.94
C ASN A 139 4.83 -0.68 -18.48
N PRO A 140 5.36 0.22 -17.62
CA PRO A 140 5.55 1.61 -17.98
C PRO A 140 6.88 1.90 -18.70
N PHE A 141 7.61 0.88 -19.15
CA PHE A 141 8.96 1.06 -19.65
C PHE A 141 8.98 1.58 -21.09
N GLY A 142 9.91 2.50 -21.35
CA GLY A 142 9.96 3.26 -22.59
C GLY A 142 9.40 4.68 -22.45
N THR A 143 9.07 5.30 -23.58
CA THR A 143 8.63 6.70 -23.60
C THR A 143 7.19 6.85 -23.16
N VAL A 144 6.98 7.74 -22.20
CA VAL A 144 5.69 8.06 -21.58
C VAL A 144 5.41 9.53 -21.78
N ASP A 145 4.18 9.85 -22.16
CA ASP A 145 3.74 11.23 -22.35
C ASP A 145 3.42 11.88 -21.00
N ALA A 146 3.51 13.21 -20.95
CA ALA A 146 3.07 13.96 -19.77
C ALA A 146 1.58 13.72 -19.49
N GLY A 147 1.22 13.61 -18.22
CA GLY A 147 -0.12 13.29 -17.74
C GLY A 147 -0.42 11.78 -17.70
N THR A 148 0.51 10.93 -18.12
CA THR A 148 0.36 9.48 -18.03
C THR A 148 0.50 9.01 -16.58
N SER A 149 -0.45 8.19 -16.13
CA SER A 149 -0.38 7.47 -14.85
C SER A 149 -0.45 5.97 -15.12
N TRP A 150 0.51 5.22 -14.58
CA TRP A 150 0.64 3.78 -14.80
C TRP A 150 0.97 3.03 -13.53
N GLN A 151 0.43 1.81 -13.43
CA GLN A 151 0.63 0.95 -12.27
C GLN A 151 1.14 -0.43 -12.67
N PHE A 152 2.17 -0.88 -11.96
CA PHE A 152 2.81 -2.17 -12.20
C PHE A 152 3.31 -2.79 -10.91
N ALA A 153 3.62 -4.08 -10.95
CA ALA A 153 4.11 -4.83 -9.81
C ALA A 153 5.47 -5.45 -10.12
N PHE A 154 6.40 -5.36 -9.18
CA PHE A 154 7.72 -5.97 -9.30
C PHE A 154 8.17 -6.63 -8.00
N VAL A 155 9.18 -7.48 -8.10
CA VAL A 155 9.71 -8.24 -6.97
C VAL A 155 11.19 -7.97 -6.73
N VAL A 156 11.59 -7.94 -5.47
CA VAL A 156 12.99 -7.75 -5.04
C VAL A 156 13.43 -8.93 -4.19
N PRO A 157 14.67 -9.44 -4.34
CA PRO A 157 15.19 -10.45 -3.43
C PRO A 157 15.05 -10.04 -1.95
N GLN A 158 14.51 -10.93 -1.12
CA GLN A 158 14.18 -10.62 0.27
C GLN A 158 15.41 -10.23 1.12
N ASP A 159 16.61 -10.67 0.75
CA ASP A 159 17.85 -10.31 1.44
C ASP A 159 18.22 -8.83 1.29
N LYS A 160 17.62 -8.12 0.32
CA LYS A 160 17.79 -6.68 0.08
C LYS A 160 16.82 -5.82 0.88
N VAL A 161 15.71 -6.41 1.32
CA VAL A 161 14.62 -5.69 2.02
C VAL A 161 14.36 -6.38 3.36
N LYS A 162 15.28 -6.15 4.31
CA LYS A 162 15.21 -6.76 5.64
C LYS A 162 14.33 -5.93 6.58
N PRO A 163 13.32 -6.54 7.25
CA PRO A 163 12.46 -5.84 8.19
C PRO A 163 13.23 -5.05 9.25
N GLY A 164 12.81 -3.80 9.51
CA GLY A 164 13.41 -2.90 10.49
C GLY A 164 14.74 -2.27 10.08
N THR A 165 15.27 -2.56 8.89
CA THR A 165 16.48 -1.92 8.36
C THR A 165 16.14 -0.68 7.55
N GLU A 166 17.12 0.22 7.43
CA GLU A 166 17.03 1.40 6.60
C GLU A 166 17.72 1.13 5.26
N ILE A 167 17.01 1.40 4.16
CA ILE A 167 17.47 1.15 2.79
C ILE A 167 17.20 2.36 1.91
N MET A 168 17.88 2.44 0.77
CA MET A 168 17.60 3.43 -0.27
C MET A 168 16.62 2.85 -1.28
N VAL A 169 15.62 3.63 -1.66
CA VAL A 169 14.60 3.28 -2.68
C VAL A 169 14.42 4.48 -3.60
N GLY A 170 14.37 4.27 -4.91
CA GLY A 170 14.13 5.37 -5.84
C GLY A 170 14.47 5.05 -7.28
N TYR A 171 14.82 6.09 -8.04
CA TYR A 171 15.05 6.02 -9.47
C TYR A 171 16.30 6.81 -9.88
N GLY A 172 17.27 6.14 -10.49
CA GLY A 172 18.54 6.75 -10.88
C GLY A 172 19.27 7.30 -9.65
N ASP A 173 19.58 8.59 -9.70
CA ASP A 173 20.25 9.30 -8.59
C ASP A 173 19.26 9.82 -7.54
N ASP A 174 17.96 9.83 -7.85
CA ASP A 174 16.91 10.27 -6.94
C ASP A 174 16.53 9.13 -5.99
N LEU A 175 17.26 9.04 -4.88
CA LEU A 175 17.11 7.96 -3.89
C LEU A 175 16.61 8.50 -2.56
N ILE A 176 15.60 7.81 -2.02
CA ILE A 176 14.97 8.13 -0.74
C ILE A 176 15.32 7.07 0.28
N LYS A 177 15.69 7.54 1.46
CA LYS A 177 15.92 6.71 2.63
C LYS A 177 14.58 6.27 3.20
N TRP A 178 14.36 4.97 3.26
CA TRP A 178 13.15 4.38 3.81
C TRP A 178 13.48 3.28 4.82
N LYS A 179 12.68 3.20 5.88
CA LYS A 179 12.80 2.17 6.90
C LYS A 179 11.78 1.07 6.64
N VAL A 180 12.27 -0.13 6.36
CA VAL A 180 11.42 -1.29 6.12
C VAL A 180 10.58 -1.58 7.38
N PRO A 181 9.24 -1.68 7.27
CA PRO A 181 8.36 -2.05 8.38
C PRO A 181 8.74 -3.40 9.03
N LYS A 182 8.31 -3.59 10.28
CA LYS A 182 8.57 -4.80 11.08
C LYS A 182 7.42 -5.82 11.05
#